data_AF-A0A2V6U3Y9-F1
#
_entry.id   AF-A0A2V6U3Y9-F1
#
_cell.length_a   1.000
_cell.length_b   1.000
_cell.length_c   1.000
_cell.angle_alpha   90.00
_cell.angle_beta   90.00
_cell.angle_gamma   90.00
#
_symmetry.space_group_name_H-M   'P 1'
#
loop_
_entity.id
_entity.type
_entity.pdbx_description
1 polymer ?
#
loop_
_entity_poly.entity_id
_entity_poly.type
_entity_poly.pdbx_seq_one_letter_code
_entity_poly.pdbx_strand_id
1 'polypeptide(L)'
;MRHLGTLLLKEERAIFSSPIAYTTVAVYLLLMGYTFTAILFLNRTGELVRVFFQAAVLLLLIVPVVTMRLFAEERRTGTLELLLTSPVAEIEIVLAKFIAGLTIPLLMLGLTGSYAIVLGIYGEPDWGPIYSG
;
A
#
# COMPACT_ATOMS: atom_id res chain seq x y z
N MET A 1 -6.36 -8.99 -24.31
CA MET A 1 -5.73 -7.94 -23.48
C MET A 1 -5.95 -6.52 -24.00
N ARG A 2 -7.01 -6.24 -24.79
CA ARG A 2 -7.26 -4.86 -25.30
C ARG A 2 -7.95 -3.95 -24.28
N HIS A 3 -8.66 -4.51 -23.30
CA HIS A 3 -9.46 -3.75 -22.32
C HIS A 3 -8.85 -3.68 -20.92
N LEU A 4 -7.73 -4.39 -20.69
CA LEU A 4 -7.06 -4.43 -19.38
C LEU A 4 -6.62 -3.05 -18.88
N GLY A 5 -6.04 -2.22 -19.75
CA GLY A 5 -5.60 -0.88 -19.36
C GLY A 5 -6.76 0.05 -18.97
N THR A 6 -7.90 -0.04 -19.66
CA THR A 6 -9.09 0.75 -19.34
C THR A 6 -9.75 0.31 -18.04
N LEU A 7 -9.76 -1.00 -17.76
CA LEU A 7 -10.25 -1.55 -16.49
C LEU A 7 -9.34 -1.13 -15.34
N LEU A 8 -8.03 -1.24 -15.51
CA LEU A 8 -7.07 -0.85 -14.49
C LEU A 8 -7.19 0.63 -14.11
N LEU A 9 -7.30 1.53 -15.09
CA LEU A 9 -7.48 2.96 -14.82
C LEU A 9 -8.80 3.25 -14.09
N LYS A 10 -9.86 2.51 -14.42
CA LYS A 10 -11.16 2.60 -13.74
C LYS A 10 -11.02 2.15 -12.27
N GLU A 11 -10.39 1.00 -12.02
CA GLU A 11 -10.21 0.47 -10.66
C GLU A 11 -9.29 1.37 -9.83
N GLU A 12 -8.18 1.86 -10.39
CA GLU A 12 -7.28 2.82 -9.75
C GLU A 12 -8.03 4.10 -9.36
N ARG A 13 -8.81 4.68 -10.28
CA ARG A 13 -9.65 5.85 -9.96
C ARG A 13 -10.67 5.55 -8.87
N ALA A 14 -11.25 4.35 -8.85
CA ALA A 14 -12.20 3.96 -7.81
C ALA A 14 -11.51 3.92 -6.43
N ILE A 15 -10.31 3.34 -6.35
CA ILE A 15 -9.52 3.27 -5.12
C ILE A 15 -9.13 4.68 -4.65
N PHE A 16 -8.58 5.52 -5.52
CA PHE A 16 -8.18 6.89 -5.19
C PHE A 16 -9.36 7.85 -5.03
N SER A 17 -10.55 7.55 -5.53
CA SER A 17 -11.74 8.36 -5.21
C SER A 17 -12.26 8.12 -3.80
N SER A 18 -11.81 7.05 -3.13
CA SER A 18 -12.29 6.68 -1.82
C SER A 18 -11.53 7.38 -0.69
N PRO A 19 -12.23 8.07 0.23
CA PRO A 19 -11.60 8.72 1.39
C PRO A 19 -10.80 7.75 2.27
N ILE A 20 -11.23 6.50 2.36
CA ILE A 20 -10.62 5.48 3.22
C ILE A 20 -9.19 5.15 2.77
N ALA A 21 -8.91 5.13 1.46
CA ALA A 21 -7.57 4.83 0.97
C ALA A 21 -6.56 5.87 1.49
N TYR A 22 -6.93 7.16 1.44
CA TYR A 22 -6.14 8.24 1.98
C TYR A 22 -6.01 8.17 3.51
N THR A 23 -7.10 7.88 4.23
CA THR A 23 -7.06 7.75 5.69
C THR A 23 -6.11 6.64 6.13
N THR A 24 -6.16 5.48 5.47
CA THR A 24 -5.28 4.35 5.81
C THR A 24 -3.82 4.69 5.55
N VAL A 25 -3.51 5.32 4.41
CA VAL A 25 -2.14 5.79 4.12
C VAL A 25 -1.68 6.82 5.15
N ALA A 26 -2.52 7.80 5.50
CA ALA A 26 -2.19 8.83 6.48
C ALA A 26 -1.92 8.23 7.87
N VAL A 27 -2.78 7.33 8.35
CA VAL A 27 -2.61 6.65 9.64
C VAL A 27 -1.35 5.80 9.64
N TYR A 28 -1.08 5.05 8.57
CA TYR A 28 0.14 4.27 8.42
C TYR A 28 1.39 5.14 8.54
N LEU A 29 1.45 6.25 7.79
CA LEU A 29 2.60 7.16 7.81
C LEU A 29 2.78 7.83 9.17
N LEU A 30 1.69 8.21 9.84
CA LEU A 30 1.75 8.84 11.15
C LEU A 30 2.33 7.86 12.19
N LEU A 31 1.85 6.62 12.21
CA LEU A 31 2.36 5.58 13.12
C LEU A 31 3.84 5.29 12.85
N MET A 32 4.22 5.15 11.58
CA MET A 32 5.60 4.91 11.18
C MET A 32 6.52 6.10 11.53
N GLY A 33 6.10 7.33 11.27
CA GLY A 33 6.89 8.53 11.55
C GLY A 33 7.05 8.79 13.03
N TYR A 34 6.00 8.52 13.82
CA TYR A 34 6.07 8.57 15.28
C TYR A 34 7.09 7.57 15.81
N THR A 35 7.02 6.30 15.39
CA THR A 35 7.94 5.28 15.89
C THR A 35 9.37 5.51 15.40
N PHE A 36 9.56 5.95 14.15
CA PHE A 36 10.87 6.36 13.63
C PHE A 36 11.50 7.44 14.51
N THR A 37 10.76 8.51 14.79
CA THR A 37 11.24 9.60 15.65
C THR A 37 11.54 9.10 17.05
N ALA A 38 10.65 8.30 17.65
CA ALA A 38 10.84 7.74 18.98
C ALA A 38 12.11 6.86 19.06
N ILE A 39 12.38 6.04 18.04
CA ILE A 39 13.58 5.19 17.98
C ILE A 39 14.84 6.05 17.92
N LEU A 40 14.86 7.10 17.10
CA LEU A 40 16.02 8.00 16.99
C LEU A 40 16.30 8.74 18.30
N PHE A 41 15.26 9.23 18.99
CA PHE A 41 15.43 9.92 20.27
C PHE A 41 15.88 8.99 21.40
N LEU A 42 15.34 7.77 21.46
CA LEU A 42 15.63 6.82 22.54
C LEU A 42 16.98 6.10 22.35
N ASN A 43 17.27 5.61 21.16
CA ASN A 43 18.44 4.78 20.92
C ASN A 43 19.65 5.57 20.42
N ARG A 44 19.43 6.77 19.85
CA ARG A 44 20.47 7.59 19.18
C ARG A 44 21.25 6.85 18.09
N THR A 45 20.75 5.70 17.65
CA THR A 45 21.32 4.87 16.60
C THR A 45 20.40 4.87 15.39
N GLY A 46 20.97 4.86 14.19
CA GLY A 46 20.27 4.83 12.91
C GLY A 46 19.74 3.43 12.52
N GLU A 47 19.32 2.62 13.49
CA GLU A 47 18.82 1.25 13.22
C GLU A 47 17.42 1.27 12.61
N LEU A 48 17.32 0.91 11.33
CA LEU A 48 16.05 0.85 10.59
C LEU A 48 15.31 -0.49 10.74
N VAL A 49 15.95 -1.54 11.26
CA VAL A 49 15.36 -2.89 11.40
C VAL A 49 14.02 -2.86 12.11
N ARG A 50 13.92 -2.09 13.21
CA ARG A 50 12.69 -2.00 14.01
C ARG A 50 11.57 -1.28 13.27
N VAL A 51 11.91 -0.29 12.45
CA VAL A 51 10.97 0.45 11.61
C VAL A 51 10.43 -0.47 10.51
N PHE A 52 11.29 -1.24 9.84
CA PHE A 52 10.87 -2.22 8.84
C PHE A 52 10.01 -3.34 9.45
N PHE A 53 10.36 -3.85 10.63
CA PHE A 53 9.53 -4.84 11.31
C PHE A 53 8.13 -4.32 11.63
N GLN A 54 8.03 -3.09 12.13
CA GLN A 54 6.73 -2.47 12.37
C GLN A 54 5.95 -2.24 11.06
N ALA A 55 6.63 -1.82 9.99
CA ALA A 55 6.03 -1.70 8.67
C ALA A 55 5.38 -3.02 8.23
N ALA A 56 6.09 -4.14 8.40
CA ALA A 56 5.61 -5.47 8.05
C ALA A 56 4.35 -5.86 8.85
N VAL A 57 4.36 -5.62 10.17
CA VAL A 57 3.21 -5.91 11.05
C VAL A 57 2.00 -5.06 10.66
N LEU A 58 2.19 -3.76 10.41
CA LEU A 58 1.10 -2.87 10.01
C LEU A 58 0.54 -3.24 8.63
N LEU A 59 1.40 -3.58 7.66
CA LEU A 59 0.98 -4.01 6.33
C LEU A 59 0.20 -5.33 6.40
N LEU A 60 0.58 -6.26 7.27
CA LEU A 60 -0.16 -7.50 7.47
C LEU A 60 -1.61 -7.25 7.90
N LEU A 61 -1.86 -6.20 8.70
CA LEU A 61 -3.20 -5.80 9.12
C LEU A 61 -3.94 -4.97 8.06
N ILE A 62 -3.23 -4.07 7.37
CA ILE A 62 -3.82 -3.14 6.41
C ILE A 62 -4.16 -3.82 5.08
N VAL A 63 -3.32 -4.72 4.59
CA VAL A 63 -3.50 -5.38 3.28
C VAL A 63 -4.84 -6.11 3.19
N PRO A 64 -5.27 -6.93 4.17
CA PRO A 64 -6.60 -7.54 4.17
C PRO A 64 -7.73 -6.50 4.12
N VAL A 65 -7.61 -5.41 4.88
CA VAL A 65 -8.63 -4.36 4.95
C VAL A 65 -8.81 -3.66 3.59
N VAL A 66 -7.70 -3.38 2.90
CA VAL A 66 -7.73 -2.74 1.58
C VAL A 66 -8.23 -3.72 0.50
N THR A 67 -7.75 -4.97 0.53
CA THR A 67 -8.05 -5.98 -0.51
C THR A 67 -9.48 -6.52 -0.44
N MET A 68 -10.03 -6.72 0.76
CA MET A 68 -11.41 -7.19 0.92
C MET A 68 -12.44 -6.23 0.30
N ARG A 69 -12.12 -4.93 0.27
CA ARG A 69 -13.04 -3.91 -0.26
C ARG A 69 -13.19 -3.97 -1.78
N LEU A 70 -12.17 -4.39 -2.52
CA LEU A 70 -12.15 -4.41 -3.99
C LEU A 70 -13.32 -5.20 -4.59
N PHE A 71 -13.71 -6.30 -3.94
CA PHE A 71 -14.85 -7.13 -4.35
C PHE A 71 -16.11 -6.85 -3.54
N ALA A 72 -15.98 -6.52 -2.24
CA ALA A 72 -17.14 -6.26 -1.40
C ALA A 72 -17.93 -5.02 -1.86
N GLU A 73 -17.23 -4.00 -2.36
CA GLU A 73 -17.86 -2.73 -2.76
C GLU A 73 -18.66 -2.86 -4.07
N GLU A 74 -18.20 -3.69 -5.01
CA GLU A 74 -18.94 -4.04 -6.22
C GLU A 74 -20.11 -4.99 -5.96
N ARG A 75 -19.95 -5.92 -5.02
CA ARG A 75 -21.07 -6.76 -4.56
C ARG A 75 -22.15 -5.94 -3.88
N ARG A 76 -21.76 -4.96 -3.06
CA ARG A 76 -22.69 -4.05 -2.37
C ARG A 76 -23.46 -3.15 -3.34
N THR A 77 -22.81 -2.72 -4.42
CA THR A 77 -23.40 -1.81 -5.43
C THR A 77 -24.14 -2.54 -6.55
N GLY A 78 -24.10 -3.88 -6.58
CA GLY A 78 -24.73 -4.69 -7.63
C GLY A 78 -24.01 -4.60 -8.99
N THR A 79 -22.88 -3.89 -9.08
CA THR A 79 -22.16 -3.71 -10.34
C THR A 79 -21.41 -4.95 -10.77
N LEU A 80 -21.22 -5.92 -9.86
CA LEU A 80 -20.55 -7.18 -10.17
C LEU A 80 -21.31 -7.96 -11.27
N GLU A 81 -22.63 -7.98 -11.22
CA GLU A 81 -23.46 -8.69 -12.21
C GLU A 81 -23.36 -8.04 -13.60
N LEU A 82 -23.32 -6.70 -13.64
CA LEU A 82 -23.09 -5.94 -14.88
C LEU A 82 -21.68 -6.17 -15.44
N LEU A 83 -20.68 -6.30 -14.57
CA LEU A 83 -19.30 -6.55 -14.99
C LEU A 83 -19.14 -7.95 -15.60
N LEU A 84 -19.77 -8.97 -14.99
CA LEU A 84 -19.71 -10.36 -15.44
C LEU A 84 -20.56 -10.62 -16.70
N THR A 85 -21.57 -9.80 -16.96
CA THR A 85 -22.39 -9.88 -18.19
C THR A 85 -21.82 -9.05 -19.35
N SER A 86 -20.79 -8.25 -19.09
CA SER A 86 -20.09 -7.48 -20.12
C SER A 86 -19.18 -8.39 -20.98
N PRO A 87 -18.90 -8.04 -22.25
CA PRO A 87 -18.06 -8.83 -23.15
C PRO A 87 -16.56 -8.68 -22.83
N VAL A 88 -16.19 -8.91 -21.57
CA VAL A 88 -14.83 -8.75 -21.03
C VAL A 88 -14.40 -10.09 -20.45
N ALA A 89 -13.16 -10.51 -20.70
CA ALA A 89 -12.65 -11.76 -20.15
C ALA A 89 -12.50 -11.66 -18.62
N GLU A 90 -12.98 -12.67 -17.89
CA GLU A 90 -12.89 -12.73 -16.42
C GLU A 90 -11.44 -12.58 -15.91
N ILE A 91 -10.47 -13.15 -16.64
CA ILE A 91 -9.05 -13.03 -16.32
C ILE A 91 -8.57 -11.57 -16.36
N GLU A 92 -9.05 -10.76 -17.31
CA GLU A 92 -8.69 -9.34 -17.38
C GLU A 92 -9.24 -8.57 -16.19
N ILE A 93 -10.42 -8.95 -15.68
CA ILE A 93 -11.03 -8.37 -14.48
C ILE A 93 -10.21 -8.71 -13.23
N VAL A 94 -9.85 -9.98 -13.05
CA VAL A 94 -9.07 -10.44 -11.90
C VAL A 94 -7.68 -9.78 -11.88
N LEU A 95 -7.01 -9.73 -13.03
CA LEU A 95 -5.70 -9.08 -13.15
C LEU A 95 -5.77 -7.57 -12.88
N ALA A 96 -6.77 -6.88 -13.42
CA ALA A 96 -6.94 -5.45 -13.18
C ALA A 96 -7.15 -5.15 -11.69
N LYS A 97 -8.02 -5.91 -11.02
CA LYS A 97 -8.25 -5.76 -9.56
C LYS A 97 -7.04 -6.11 -8.71
N PHE A 98 -6.31 -7.16 -9.09
CA PHE A 98 -5.09 -7.54 -8.38
C PHE A 98 -4.03 -6.44 -8.47
N ILE A 99 -3.74 -5.95 -9.68
CA ILE A 99 -2.73 -4.89 -9.88
C ILE A 99 -3.18 -3.59 -9.21
N ALA A 100 -4.46 -3.22 -9.33
CA ALA A 100 -4.98 -2.04 -8.65
C ALA A 100 -4.94 -2.19 -7.12
N GLY A 101 -5.21 -3.38 -6.58
CA GLY A 101 -5.09 -3.65 -5.15
C GLY A 101 -3.68 -3.55 -4.60
N LEU A 102 -2.66 -3.76 -5.44
CA LEU A 102 -1.25 -3.64 -5.06
C LEU A 102 -0.76 -2.20 -4.93
N THR A 103 -1.45 -1.21 -5.53
CA THR A 103 -0.94 0.16 -5.58
C THR A 103 -0.87 0.82 -4.22
N ILE A 104 -1.88 0.62 -3.34
CA ILE A 104 -1.86 1.19 -1.99
C ILE A 104 -0.74 0.59 -1.12
N PRO A 105 -0.58 -0.76 -1.00
CA PRO A 105 0.55 -1.34 -0.29
C PRO A 105 1.91 -0.95 -0.85
N LEU A 106 2.07 -0.88 -2.18
CA LEU A 106 3.30 -0.43 -2.82
C LEU A 106 3.61 1.03 -2.51
N LEU A 107 2.59 1.89 -2.51
CA LEU A 107 2.73 3.30 -2.16
C LEU A 107 3.14 3.45 -0.69
N MET A 108 2.55 2.68 0.23
CA MET A 108 2.95 2.67 1.64
C MET A 108 4.41 2.23 1.82
N LEU A 109 4.82 1.15 1.16
CA LEU A 109 6.22 0.68 1.19
C LEU A 109 7.19 1.71 0.60
N GLY A 110 6.84 2.29 -0.55
CA GLY A 110 7.65 3.33 -1.19
C GLY A 110 7.83 4.56 -0.30
N LEU A 111 6.77 4.99 0.39
CA LEU A 111 6.85 6.10 1.35
C LEU A 111 7.68 5.74 2.59
N THR A 112 7.65 4.48 3.06
CA THR A 112 8.54 4.03 4.13
C THR A 112 10.02 4.09 3.72
N GLY A 113 10.33 3.95 2.43
CA GLY A 113 11.68 4.19 1.90
C GLY A 113 12.20 5.61 2.15
N SER A 114 11.33 6.60 2.33
CA SER A 114 11.74 7.98 2.63
C SER A 114 12.51 8.09 3.97
N TYR A 115 12.22 7.23 4.96
CA TYR A 115 12.95 7.22 6.23
C TYR A 115 14.41 6.81 6.07
N ALA A 116 14.70 5.86 5.17
CA ALA A 116 16.07 5.46 4.84
C ALA A 116 16.82 6.59 4.14
N ILE A 117 16.16 7.33 3.24
CA ILE A 117 16.75 8.49 2.56
C ILE A 117 17.09 9.61 3.57
N VAL A 118 16.18 9.92 4.50
CA VAL A 118 16.42 10.92 5.54
C VAL A 118 17.64 10.56 6.39
N LEU A 119 17.78 9.29 6.78
CA LEU A 119 18.96 8.85 7.52
C LEU A 119 20.24 8.89 6.68
N GLY A 120 20.18 8.57 5.38
CA GLY A 120 21.34 8.68 4.49
C GLY A 120 21.85 10.11 4.29
N ILE A 121 21.00 11.12 4.46
CA ILE A 121 21.39 12.54 4.35
C ILE A 121 21.92 13.08 5.69
N TYR A 122 21.27 12.73 6.80
CA TYR A 122 21.51 13.36 8.11
C TYR A 122 22.27 12.49 9.12
N GLY A 123 22.59 11.23 8.78
CA GLY A 123 23.29 10.30 9.67
C GLY A 123 24.11 9.25 8.93
N GLU A 124 24.60 8.27 9.68
CA GLU A 124 25.28 7.08 9.17
C GLU A 124 24.34 5.87 9.32
N PRO A 125 23.45 5.62 8.34
CA PRO A 125 22.56 4.48 8.42
C PRO A 125 23.35 3.18 8.29
N ASP A 126 22.95 2.16 9.04
CA ASP A 126 23.44 0.80 8.80
C ASP A 126 22.80 0.27 7.51
N TRP A 127 23.61 0.23 6.46
CA TRP A 127 23.18 -0.17 5.12
C TRP A 127 22.88 -1.67 5.01
N GLY A 128 23.44 -2.51 5.89
CA GLY A 128 23.25 -3.96 5.83
C GLY A 128 21.78 -4.36 5.90
N PRO A 129 21.05 -3.95 6.96
CA PRO A 129 19.62 -4.19 7.09
C PRO A 129 18.74 -3.58 6.00
N ILE A 130 19.17 -2.47 5.40
CA ILE A 130 18.38 -1.76 4.37
C ILE A 130 18.38 -2.54 3.06
N TYR A 131 19.52 -3.15 2.69
CA TYR A 131 19.62 -3.96 1.48
C TYR A 131 19.12 -5.40 1.65
N SER A 132 19.15 -5.93 2.88
CA SER A 132 18.65 -7.29 3.14
C SER A 132 17.12 -7.37 3.19
N GLY A 133 16.44 -6.26 3.45
CA GLY A 133 15.00 -6.21 3.69
C GLY A 133 14.61 -6.59 5.11
#